data_AF-A0A6N4QYX9-F1
#
_entry.id   AF-A0A6N4QYX9-F1
#
_cell.length_a   1.000
_cell.length_b   1.000
_cell.length_c   1.000
_cell.angle_alpha   90.00
_cell.angle_beta   90.00
_cell.angle_gamma   90.00
#
_symmetry.space_group_name_H-M   'P 1'
#
loop_
_entity.id
_entity.type
_entity.pdbx_description
1 polymer ?
#
loop_
_entity_poly.entity_id
_entity_poly.type
_entity_poly.pdbx_seq_one_letter_code
_entity_poly.pdbx_strand_id
1 'polypeptide(L)' 'MTMRYLMMLAPVAFLAACGSDDINTVSKGQELQDLQSAYQSRAITDKEYEDQKEEVLDK' A
#
# COMPACT_ATOMS: atom_id res chain seq x y z
N MET A 1 13.68 -34.09 48.28
CA MET A 1 14.95 -33.46 47.86
C MET A 1 14.69 -32.76 46.53
N THR A 2 14.71 -31.42 46.54
CA THR A 2 14.84 -30.48 45.40
C THR A 2 13.92 -30.70 44.17
N MET A 3 12.78 -30.03 44.00
CA MET A 3 12.54 -28.59 43.82
C MET A 3 13.29 -27.98 42.62
N ARG A 4 12.52 -27.31 41.74
CA ARG A 4 12.91 -26.30 40.73
C ARG A 4 13.57 -26.80 39.43
N TYR A 5 12.75 -26.93 38.38
CA TYR A 5 12.91 -26.25 37.09
C TYR A 5 11.49 -26.14 36.51
N LEU A 6 10.68 -25.17 36.94
CA LEU A 6 10.77 -23.76 36.54
C LEU A 6 10.72 -23.62 35.01
N MET A 7 9.60 -23.07 34.55
CA MET A 7 9.43 -22.29 33.32
C MET A 7 9.55 -23.06 32.00
N MET A 8 8.43 -23.21 31.27
CA MET A 8 8.03 -22.20 30.27
C MET A 8 9.22 -21.76 29.42
N LEU A 9 9.39 -22.41 28.27
CA LEU A 9 9.97 -21.74 27.12
C LEU A 9 9.45 -22.41 25.86
N ALA A 10 8.17 -22.14 25.57
CA ALA A 10 7.70 -22.18 24.20
C ALA A 10 8.59 -21.22 23.40
N PRO A 11 9.36 -21.67 22.40
CA PRO A 11 9.99 -20.75 21.48
C PRO A 11 8.86 -20.05 20.72
N VAL A 12 8.55 -18.86 21.22
CA VAL A 12 7.64 -17.87 20.64
C VAL A 12 7.91 -17.82 19.15
N ALA A 13 6.84 -17.99 18.39
CA ALA A 13 6.80 -17.80 16.96
C ALA A 13 7.53 -16.50 16.60
N PHE A 14 8.72 -16.63 16.03
CA PHE A 14 9.42 -15.57 15.35
C PHE A 14 8.75 -15.37 13.98
N LEU A 15 7.45 -15.07 13.99
CA LEU A 15 6.80 -14.34 12.91
C LEU A 15 7.32 -12.91 13.06
N ALA A 16 8.58 -12.71 12.68
CA ALA A 16 9.11 -11.39 12.40
C ALA A 16 8.15 -10.79 11.37
N ALA A 17 7.39 -9.81 11.86
CA ALA A 17 6.38 -9.10 11.12
C ALA A 17 6.97 -8.66 9.79
N CYS A 18 6.51 -9.30 8.71
CA CYS A 18 6.47 -8.64 7.41
C CYS A 18 5.37 -7.58 7.51
N GLY A 19 5.67 -6.52 8.26
CA GLY A 19 5.01 -5.25 8.09
C GLY A 19 5.58 -4.64 6.82
N SER A 20 5.19 -5.20 5.67
CA SER A 20 5.07 -4.36 4.47
C SER A 20 3.91 -3.43 4.79
N ASP A 21 4.24 -2.36 5.53
CA ASP A 21 3.53 -1.11 5.34
C ASP A 21 3.80 -0.78 3.87
N ASP A 22 2.90 -1.26 3.00
CA ASP A 22 2.77 -0.79 1.63
C ASP A 22 2.37 0.67 1.74
N ILE A 23 3.38 1.50 2.05
CA ILE A 23 3.35 2.92 1.81
C ILE A 23 3.22 3.02 0.29
N ASN A 24 1.98 2.95 -0.19
CA ASN A 24 1.61 3.18 -1.57
C ASN A 24 1.81 4.68 -1.83
N THR A 25 3.06 5.12 -1.81
CA THR A 25 3.50 6.38 -2.40
C THR A 25 3.49 6.19 -3.91
N VAL A 26 2.29 6.01 -4.46
CA VAL A 26 2.09 6.09 -5.90
C VAL A 26 2.55 7.49 -6.28
N SER A 27 3.61 7.57 -7.08
CA SER A 27 4.11 8.87 -7.53
C SER A 27 3.02 9.55 -8.37
N LYS A 28 2.99 10.88 -8.36
CA LYS A 28 2.10 11.64 -9.27
C LYS A 28 2.21 11.19 -10.72
N GLY A 29 3.41 10.81 -11.17
CA GLY A 29 3.63 10.29 -12.52
C GLY A 29 2.89 8.97 -12.78
N GLN A 30 2.86 8.07 -11.81
CA GLN A 30 2.11 6.81 -11.90
C GLN A 30 0.60 7.06 -11.88
N GLU A 31 0.13 7.94 -11.00
CA GLU A 31 -1.28 8.33 -10.92
C GLU A 31 -1.77 8.95 -12.24
N LEU A 32 -0.95 9.77 -12.90
CA LEU A 32 -1.24 10.33 -14.22
C LEU A 32 -1.26 9.27 -15.34
N GLN A 33 -0.38 8.27 -15.30
CA GLN A 33 -0.36 7.17 -16.28
C GLN A 33 -1.59 6.27 -16.13
N ASP A 34 -2.00 6.01 -14.90
CA ASP A 34 -3.20 5.22 -14.60
C ASP A 34 -4.46 5.97 -15.09
N LEU A 35 -4.53 7.28 -14.84
CA LEU A 35 -5.60 8.14 -15.31
C LEU A 35 -5.66 8.19 -16.86
N GLN A 36 -4.51 8.28 -17.53
CA GLN A 36 -4.44 8.21 -18.99
C GLN A 36 -4.93 6.86 -19.53
N SER A 37 -4.61 5.77 -18.86
CA SER A 37 -5.05 4.43 -19.23
C SER A 37 -6.57 4.26 -19.05
N ALA A 38 -7.14 4.81 -17.99
CA ALA A 38 -8.59 4.85 -17.76
C ALA A 38 -9.31 5.64 -18.87
N TYR A 39 -8.73 6.76 -19.29
CA TYR A 39 -9.27 7.55 -20.40
C TYR A 39 -9.22 6.80 -21.74
N GLN A 40 -8.08 6.18 -22.08
CA GLN A 40 -7.93 5.41 -23.32
C GLN A 40 -8.86 4.20 -23.40
N SER A 41 -9.13 3.57 -22.25
CA SER A 41 -10.09 2.46 -22.15
C SER A 41 -11.55 2.92 -22.13
N ARG A 42 -11.81 4.24 -22.20
CA ARG A 42 -13.13 4.87 -22.09
C ARG A 42 -13.84 4.53 -20.77
N ALA A 43 -13.09 4.24 -19.72
CA ALA A 43 -13.62 4.04 -18.38
C ALA A 43 -14.04 5.37 -17.73
N ILE A 44 -13.46 6.48 -18.17
CA ILE A 44 -13.79 7.85 -17.77
C ILE A 44 -13.99 8.73 -19.00
N THR A 45 -14.75 9.81 -18.83
CA THR A 45 -14.97 10.84 -19.87
C THR A 45 -13.82 11.84 -19.96
N ASP A 46 -13.73 12.58 -21.07
CA ASP A 46 -12.75 13.65 -21.28
C ASP A 46 -12.77 14.67 -20.13
N LYS A 47 -13.96 15.00 -19.63
CA LYS A 47 -14.13 15.94 -18.52
C LYS A 47 -13.57 15.39 -17.22
N GLU A 48 -13.90 14.15 -16.88
CA GLU A 48 -13.40 13.49 -15.67
C GLU A 48 -11.88 13.29 -15.73
N TYR A 49 -11.32 13.07 -16.91
CA TYR A 49 -9.88 12.98 -17.11
C TYR A 49 -9.18 14.31 -16.81
N GLU A 50 -9.66 15.42 -17.37
CA GLU A 50 -9.03 16.72 -17.12
C GLU A 50 -9.21 17.19 -15.67
N ASP A 51 -10.41 17.05 -15.10
CA ASP A 51 -10.68 17.43 -13.70
C ASP A 51 -9.74 16.67 -12.73
N GLN A 52 -9.57 15.35 -12.91
CA GLN A 52 -8.68 14.55 -12.07
C GLN A 52 -7.20 14.81 -12.35
N LYS A 53 -6.83 15.09 -13.60
CA LYS A 53 -5.45 15.41 -13.97
C LYS A 53 -4.98 16.70 -13.29
N GLU A 54 -5.83 17.73 -13.25
CA GLU A 54 -5.54 18.97 -12.51
C GLU A 54 -5.38 18.70 -11.02
N GLU A 55 -6.27 17.91 -10.42
CA GLU A 55 -6.18 17.54 -9.00
C GLU A 55 -4.83 16.86 -8.68
N VAL A 56 -4.38 15.91 -9.50
CA VAL A 56 -3.10 15.21 -9.31
C VAL A 56 -1.91 16.14 -9.45
N LEU A 57 -1.97 17.08 -10.39
CA LEU A 57 -0.90 18.06 -10.61
C LEU A 57 -0.79 19.07 -9.47
N ASP A 58 -1.91 19.46 -8.87
CA ASP A 58 -1.98 20.46 -7.79
C ASP A 58 -1.64 19.93 -6.38
N LYS A 59 -1.65 18.60 -6.17
CA LYS A 59 -1.30 17.95 -4.89
C LYS A 59 0.10 18.31 -4.34
#